data_AF-A0A2B7ZCE0-F1
#
_entry.id   AF-A0A2B7ZCE0-F1
#
_cell.length_a   1.000
_cell.length_b   1.000
_cell.length_c   1.000
_cell.angle_alpha   90.00
_cell.angle_beta   90.00
_cell.angle_gamma   90.00
#
_symmetry.space_group_name_H-M   'P 1'
#
loop_
_entity.id
_entity.type
_entity.pdbx_description
1 polymer ?
#
loop_
_entity_poly.entity_id
_entity_poly.type
_entity_poly.pdbx_seq_one_letter_code
_entity_poly.pdbx_strand_id
1 'polypeptide(L)'
;MVVLTSLCQLMLLGLASAQTIKKPLVRSVRDFDSTFDATLPAPQKYTYKTWTTDEIERGLPKDGTWVDSYFNPDSRHYCKDDFSVYNVTYADCPEPWLIGHCAKAEINRENTFNLLGRLPSSARGVISDLLNANIERGLSFRWHNKHSVLLGGYFRPADGLKAVLSALWIGGPGVPLEPFVNAIAADTCVADEEAAEALKRDGSLGDAVDSGFAVAAYLKLVKGTPPFDASCMSNQLKVLGAILDERWDAPGKCPNKKVPTLEKHKTILFSRGIEVINADPVPGAQATEVVQWKKSDGYPEFCWNEARAKRSNTDSRVRCEPSRLNVYNVTYSDCLDQDPWTLCHCSDAQNTLDQMVTRVGRLPPGLRSHMLHLVAFNHVSVGGAAVLPWNMVMIFGEAQDSVYMHEASHCIDGGFYKSETFKAAKAMDSCWPTGYSRSSDIELFAEIGVVYLYDKSGKTLIERGYNPACLAHGLKAIDEYVGRDYQRNGSKCFKRRPNSKVIYPTESQLLSPEPYISEAVIEDFSDPDAFSSQSEPSSVWGNYPRKIYGQQI
;
A
#
# COMPACT_ATOMS: atom_id res chain seq x y z
N MET A 1 6.46 46.23 26.30
CA MET A 1 5.35 46.63 25.41
C MET A 1 5.85 46.61 23.96
N VAL A 2 6.08 45.43 23.36
CA VAL A 2 6.29 45.12 21.92
C VAL A 2 6.57 43.61 21.88
N VAL A 3 5.56 42.74 22.02
CA VAL A 3 5.62 41.30 21.61
C VAL A 3 4.18 40.76 21.49
N LEU A 4 3.28 41.47 20.80
CA LEU A 4 1.89 41.00 20.67
C LEU A 4 1.24 41.28 19.31
N THR A 5 2.01 41.66 18.28
CA THR A 5 1.48 41.99 16.96
C THR A 5 1.84 41.00 15.85
N SER A 6 2.83 40.12 16.00
CA SER A 6 3.16 39.12 14.95
C SER A 6 2.42 37.79 15.06
N LEU A 7 1.92 37.39 16.24
CA LEU A 7 1.11 36.17 16.36
C LEU A 7 -0.35 36.35 15.91
N CYS A 8 -0.85 37.59 15.88
CA CYS A 8 -2.24 37.87 15.53
C CYS A 8 -2.48 37.92 14.00
N GLN A 9 -1.43 38.12 13.19
CA GLN A 9 -1.54 38.04 11.72
C GLN A 9 -1.53 36.60 11.18
N LEU A 10 -0.99 35.64 11.93
CA LEU A 10 -1.01 34.22 11.56
C LEU A 10 -2.32 33.51 11.93
N MET A 11 -3.08 34.03 12.90
CA MET A 11 -4.42 33.50 13.22
C MET A 11 -5.52 33.95 12.23
N LEU A 12 -5.28 34.99 11.45
CA LEU A 12 -6.20 35.44 10.39
C LEU A 12 -5.98 34.72 9.04
N LEU A 13 -4.93 33.92 8.90
CA LEU A 13 -4.71 33.06 7.72
C LEU A 13 -5.30 31.64 7.90
N GLY A 14 -5.73 31.28 9.12
CA GLY A 14 -6.33 29.98 9.44
C GLY A 14 -7.85 29.88 9.26
N LEU A 15 -8.52 30.95 8.83
CA LEU A 15 -9.97 31.01 8.62
C LEU A 15 -10.38 31.30 7.18
N ALA A 16 -9.45 31.13 6.24
CA ALA A 16 -9.75 31.10 4.82
C ALA A 16 -9.14 29.84 4.20
N SER A 17 -9.81 28.70 4.30
CA SER A 17 -9.88 27.82 3.13
C SER A 17 -10.73 28.55 2.07
N ALA A 18 -10.26 29.70 1.61
CA ALA A 18 -10.80 30.31 0.42
C ALA A 18 -10.52 29.27 -0.66
N GLN A 19 -11.56 28.58 -1.13
CA GLN A 19 -11.48 27.82 -2.37
C GLN A 19 -10.75 28.72 -3.36
N THR A 20 -9.58 28.28 -3.83
CA THR A 20 -8.79 29.12 -4.72
C THR A 20 -9.49 29.09 -6.08
N ILE A 21 -10.46 29.98 -6.28
CA ILE A 21 -11.21 30.06 -7.53
C ILE A 21 -10.28 30.65 -8.58
N LYS A 22 -9.72 29.79 -9.43
CA LYS A 22 -8.94 30.18 -10.61
C LYS A 22 -9.78 30.02 -11.87
N LYS A 23 -9.58 30.91 -12.84
CA LYS A 23 -10.17 30.74 -14.16
C LYS A 23 -9.36 29.72 -14.96
N PRO A 24 -9.97 28.92 -15.85
CA PRO A 24 -9.23 28.11 -16.81
C PRO A 24 -8.66 29.00 -17.93
N LEU A 25 -7.43 28.74 -18.38
CA LEU A 25 -6.79 29.40 -19.52
C LEU A 25 -7.39 28.91 -20.84
N VAL A 26 -7.52 27.59 -20.99
CA VAL A 26 -8.22 26.93 -22.11
C VAL A 26 -9.28 25.98 -21.59
N ARG A 27 -10.16 25.50 -22.47
CA ARG A 27 -11.17 24.50 -22.07
C ARG A 27 -10.53 23.19 -21.63
N SER A 28 -9.63 22.65 -22.45
CA SER A 28 -8.87 21.45 -22.15
C SER A 28 -7.51 21.48 -22.83
N VAL A 29 -6.45 21.11 -22.12
CA VAL A 29 -5.13 20.94 -22.75
C VAL A 29 -5.07 19.76 -23.72
N ARG A 30 -6.10 18.90 -23.76
CA ARG A 30 -6.23 17.84 -24.77
C ARG A 30 -6.42 18.38 -26.18
N ASP A 31 -6.92 19.61 -26.31
CA ASP A 31 -7.06 20.28 -27.61
C ASP A 31 -5.70 20.54 -28.27
N PHE A 32 -4.61 20.49 -27.51
CA PHE A 32 -3.24 20.65 -28.02
C PHE A 32 -2.70 19.42 -28.76
N ASP A 33 -3.32 18.24 -28.61
CA ASP A 33 -2.75 16.96 -29.06
C ASP A 33 -2.48 16.91 -30.56
N SER A 34 -3.41 17.42 -31.36
CA SER A 34 -3.22 17.50 -32.82
C SER A 34 -2.06 18.41 -33.22
N THR A 35 -1.83 19.48 -32.46
CA THR A 35 -0.72 20.41 -32.70
C THR A 35 0.60 19.79 -32.26
N PHE A 36 0.62 19.11 -31.11
CA PHE A 36 1.80 18.36 -30.66
C PHE A 36 2.19 17.27 -31.65
N ASP A 37 1.23 16.48 -32.14
CA ASP A 37 1.48 15.46 -33.16
C ASP A 37 2.15 16.02 -34.42
N ALA A 38 1.70 17.19 -34.88
CA ALA A 38 2.26 17.86 -36.05
C ALA A 38 3.63 18.51 -35.78
N THR A 39 3.92 18.85 -34.52
CA THR A 39 5.14 19.56 -34.09
C THR A 39 6.28 18.60 -33.75
N LEU A 40 5.95 17.42 -33.20
CA LEU A 40 6.95 16.43 -32.81
C LEU A 40 7.69 15.90 -34.05
N PRO A 41 9.03 15.74 -33.96
CA PRO A 41 9.82 15.28 -35.10
C PRO A 41 9.47 13.84 -35.48
N ALA A 42 10.00 13.40 -36.63
CA ALA A 42 10.00 11.99 -36.96
C ALA A 42 10.76 11.18 -35.88
N PRO A 43 10.37 9.92 -35.61
CA PRO A 43 11.06 9.09 -34.63
C PRO A 43 12.54 8.91 -34.98
N GLN A 44 13.40 8.93 -33.97
CA GLN A 44 14.80 8.54 -34.10
C GLN A 44 14.92 7.11 -34.62
N LYS A 45 15.94 6.86 -35.43
CA LYS A 45 16.32 5.48 -35.78
C LYS A 45 16.70 4.73 -34.49
N TYR A 46 16.38 3.45 -34.43
CA TYR A 46 16.68 2.62 -33.27
C TYR A 46 17.14 1.22 -33.68
N THR A 47 17.84 0.56 -32.77
CA THR A 47 18.05 -0.89 -32.75
C THR A 47 17.42 -1.45 -31.49
N TYR A 48 17.16 -2.76 -31.45
CA TYR A 48 16.66 -3.39 -30.23
C TYR A 48 17.17 -4.82 -30.07
N LYS A 49 17.24 -5.26 -28.82
CA LYS A 49 17.44 -6.67 -28.44
C LYS A 49 16.22 -7.13 -27.64
N THR A 50 15.59 -8.22 -28.06
CA THR A 50 14.54 -8.88 -27.28
C THR A 50 15.17 -9.64 -26.12
N TRP A 51 14.55 -9.56 -24.95
CA TRP A 51 14.91 -10.36 -23.80
C TRP A 51 14.54 -11.83 -23.99
N THR A 52 15.36 -12.72 -23.46
CA THR A 52 15.01 -14.14 -23.31
C THR A 52 14.05 -14.37 -22.14
N THR A 53 13.46 -15.56 -22.06
CA THR A 53 12.68 -15.99 -20.89
C THR A 53 13.49 -15.86 -19.60
N ASP A 54 14.75 -16.32 -19.59
CA ASP A 54 15.65 -16.19 -18.43
C ASP A 54 15.96 -14.73 -18.05
N GLU A 55 15.96 -13.81 -19.02
CA GLU A 55 16.08 -12.37 -18.75
C GLU A 55 14.82 -11.83 -18.04
N ILE A 56 13.62 -12.23 -18.49
CA ILE A 56 12.34 -11.86 -17.86
C ILE A 56 12.21 -12.46 -16.45
N GLU A 57 12.58 -13.73 -16.27
CA GLU A 57 12.50 -14.43 -14.97
C GLU A 57 13.47 -13.89 -13.91
N ARG A 58 14.52 -13.18 -14.33
CA ARG A 58 15.40 -12.44 -13.40
C ARG A 58 14.74 -11.19 -12.83
N GLY A 59 13.71 -10.67 -13.48
CA GLY A 59 12.86 -9.61 -12.93
C GLY A 59 12.27 -8.69 -14.00
N LEU A 60 11.11 -8.14 -13.69
CA LEU A 60 10.44 -7.09 -14.47
C LEU A 60 10.38 -5.81 -13.64
N PRO A 61 10.08 -4.65 -14.25
CA PRO A 61 9.78 -3.45 -13.49
C PRO A 61 8.72 -3.71 -12.41
N LYS A 62 8.89 -3.09 -11.25
CA LYS A 62 8.11 -3.34 -10.01
C LYS A 62 6.58 -3.27 -10.17
N ASP A 63 6.11 -2.52 -11.16
CA ASP A 63 4.69 -2.23 -11.30
C ASP A 63 3.83 -3.48 -11.52
N GLY A 64 2.64 -3.49 -10.92
CA GLY A 64 1.69 -4.60 -11.01
C GLY A 64 1.33 -4.97 -12.45
N THR A 65 1.21 -3.99 -13.36
CA THR A 65 0.79 -4.27 -14.75
C THR A 65 1.85 -5.06 -15.51
N TRP A 66 3.14 -4.82 -15.24
CA TRP A 66 4.23 -5.60 -15.83
C TRP A 66 4.16 -7.06 -15.43
N VAL A 67 3.96 -7.31 -14.14
CA VAL A 67 3.80 -8.65 -13.58
C VAL A 67 2.54 -9.30 -14.14
N ASP A 68 1.44 -8.57 -14.17
CA ASP A 68 0.14 -9.07 -14.62
C ASP A 68 0.15 -9.46 -16.10
N SER A 69 0.85 -8.69 -16.93
CA SER A 69 0.98 -9.00 -18.36
C SER A 69 1.71 -10.31 -18.65
N TYR A 70 2.59 -10.79 -17.76
CA TYR A 70 3.41 -11.96 -18.02
C TYR A 70 3.12 -13.16 -17.10
N PHE A 71 2.84 -12.92 -15.81
CA PHE A 71 2.76 -13.96 -14.80
C PHE A 71 1.33 -14.28 -14.32
N ASN A 72 0.37 -13.38 -14.49
CA ASN A 72 -0.97 -13.53 -13.91
C ASN A 72 -2.05 -13.89 -14.96
N PRO A 73 -2.39 -15.18 -15.17
CA PRO A 73 -3.36 -15.60 -16.19
C PRO A 73 -4.78 -15.06 -15.97
N ASP A 74 -5.11 -14.65 -14.74
CA ASP A 74 -6.44 -14.13 -14.39
C ASP A 74 -6.54 -12.61 -14.61
N SER A 75 -5.42 -11.93 -14.87
CA SER A 75 -5.43 -10.50 -15.15
C SER A 75 -5.95 -10.19 -16.55
N ARG A 76 -6.74 -9.12 -16.68
CA ARG A 76 -7.14 -8.55 -17.98
C ARG A 76 -5.95 -8.14 -18.86
N HIS A 77 -4.81 -7.86 -18.24
CA HIS A 77 -3.58 -7.47 -18.93
C HIS A 77 -2.75 -8.66 -19.43
N TYR A 78 -3.13 -9.89 -19.06
CA TYR A 78 -2.35 -11.09 -19.35
C TYR A 78 -2.12 -11.28 -20.84
N CYS A 79 -0.85 -11.48 -21.20
CA CYS A 79 -0.40 -11.57 -22.58
C CYS A 79 0.85 -12.45 -22.74
N LYS A 80 1.12 -13.37 -21.81
CA LYS A 80 2.40 -14.11 -21.73
C LYS A 80 2.95 -14.63 -23.07
N ASP A 81 2.12 -15.32 -23.86
CA ASP A 81 2.54 -15.94 -25.13
C ASP A 81 2.84 -14.92 -26.25
N ASP A 82 2.31 -13.71 -26.11
CA ASP A 82 2.42 -12.60 -27.06
C ASP A 82 3.22 -11.42 -26.46
N PHE A 83 3.81 -11.62 -25.29
CA PHE A 83 4.53 -10.60 -24.54
C PHE A 83 6.00 -10.60 -24.91
N SER A 84 6.56 -9.41 -25.11
CA SER A 84 7.98 -9.25 -25.37
C SER A 84 8.54 -8.06 -24.61
N VAL A 85 9.75 -8.22 -24.12
CA VAL A 85 10.53 -7.17 -23.47
C VAL A 85 11.75 -6.85 -24.32
N TYR A 86 12.02 -5.57 -24.52
CA TYR A 86 13.06 -5.09 -25.42
C TYR A 86 13.99 -4.11 -24.72
N ASN A 87 15.29 -4.24 -24.99
CA ASN A 87 16.25 -3.16 -24.83
C ASN A 87 16.28 -2.36 -26.14
N VAL A 88 15.70 -1.18 -26.17
CA VAL A 88 15.61 -0.32 -27.37
C VAL A 88 16.62 0.82 -27.28
N THR A 89 17.58 0.86 -28.20
CA THR A 89 18.62 1.89 -28.26
C THR A 89 18.35 2.85 -29.43
N TYR A 90 18.17 4.13 -29.13
CA TYR A 90 17.95 5.18 -30.13
C TYR A 90 19.27 5.79 -30.61
N ALA A 91 19.34 6.25 -31.85
CA ALA A 91 20.60 6.71 -32.47
C ALA A 91 21.29 7.88 -31.74
N ASP A 92 20.52 8.71 -31.03
CA ASP A 92 20.98 9.86 -30.26
C ASP A 92 21.36 9.52 -28.80
N CYS A 93 21.23 8.26 -28.37
CA CYS A 93 21.59 7.82 -27.02
C CYS A 93 22.05 6.35 -27.00
N PRO A 94 23.32 6.05 -26.63
CA PRO A 94 23.82 4.67 -26.62
C PRO A 94 23.18 3.75 -25.57
N GLU A 95 22.54 4.30 -24.53
CA GLU A 95 21.88 3.50 -23.51
C GLU A 95 20.48 3.04 -23.94
N PRO A 96 20.12 1.76 -23.72
CA PRO A 96 18.79 1.25 -24.08
C PRO A 96 17.70 1.66 -23.08
N TRP A 97 16.48 1.83 -23.57
CA TRP A 97 15.26 1.86 -22.77
C TRP A 97 14.63 0.47 -22.70
N LEU A 98 14.09 0.13 -21.54
CA LEU A 98 13.35 -1.10 -21.35
C LEU A 98 11.91 -0.90 -21.80
N ILE A 99 11.47 -1.63 -22.83
CA ILE A 99 10.12 -1.50 -23.37
C ILE A 99 9.44 -2.86 -23.40
N GLY A 100 8.31 -2.98 -22.71
CA GLY A 100 7.42 -4.14 -22.72
C GLY A 100 6.29 -3.91 -23.72
N HIS A 101 5.94 -4.93 -24.47
CA HIS A 101 4.86 -4.86 -25.45
C HIS A 101 4.12 -6.19 -25.53
N CYS A 102 2.80 -6.10 -25.45
CA CYS A 102 1.91 -7.18 -25.80
C CYS A 102 1.51 -7.07 -27.28
N ALA A 103 1.69 -8.13 -28.08
CA ALA A 103 1.32 -8.10 -29.50
C ALA A 103 -0.20 -7.95 -29.74
N LYS A 104 -1.03 -8.17 -28.71
CA LYS A 104 -2.48 -7.92 -28.72
C LYS A 104 -2.87 -6.48 -28.38
N ALA A 105 -1.91 -5.63 -28.00
CA ALA A 105 -2.18 -4.22 -27.72
C ALA A 105 -2.68 -3.49 -28.97
N GLU A 106 -3.46 -2.43 -28.77
CA GLU A 106 -4.15 -1.73 -29.86
C GLU A 106 -3.19 -0.98 -30.81
N ILE A 107 -2.07 -0.46 -30.30
CA ILE A 107 -0.98 0.05 -31.15
C ILE A 107 0.12 -1.01 -31.28
N ASN A 108 0.72 -1.11 -32.46
CA ASN A 108 1.83 -2.04 -32.69
C ASN A 108 3.11 -1.64 -31.95
N ARG A 109 4.07 -2.57 -31.92
CA ARG A 109 5.38 -2.41 -31.28
C ARG A 109 6.14 -1.19 -31.78
N GLU A 110 6.19 -0.98 -33.10
CA GLU A 110 6.91 0.13 -33.72
C GLU A 110 6.33 1.46 -33.24
N ASN A 111 5.01 1.59 -33.18
CA ASN A 111 4.33 2.76 -32.65
C ASN A 111 4.62 2.97 -31.16
N THR A 112 4.73 1.89 -30.38
CA THR A 112 5.14 1.96 -28.97
C THR A 112 6.56 2.55 -28.83
N PHE A 113 7.53 2.06 -29.62
CA PHE A 113 8.89 2.61 -29.63
C PHE A 113 8.91 4.06 -30.09
N ASN A 114 8.09 4.39 -31.09
CA ASN A 114 8.01 5.74 -31.64
C ASN A 114 7.51 6.78 -30.64
N LEU A 115 6.75 6.41 -29.60
CA LEU A 115 6.32 7.35 -28.55
C LEU A 115 7.53 8.01 -27.86
N LEU A 116 8.55 7.22 -27.53
CA LEU A 116 9.80 7.75 -26.96
C LEU A 116 10.75 8.25 -28.05
N GLY A 117 10.80 7.57 -29.20
CA GLY A 117 11.70 7.91 -30.30
C GLY A 117 11.47 9.31 -30.89
N ARG A 118 10.30 9.92 -30.71
CA ARG A 118 10.01 11.28 -31.18
C ARG A 118 10.50 12.38 -30.22
N LEU A 119 10.96 12.01 -29.03
CA LEU A 119 11.37 12.95 -27.99
C LEU A 119 12.91 13.02 -27.94
N PRO A 120 13.50 14.18 -27.61
CA PRO A 120 14.95 14.28 -27.42
C PRO A 120 15.42 13.38 -26.27
N SER A 121 16.66 12.89 -26.35
CA SER A 121 17.20 11.90 -25.39
C SER A 121 17.15 12.34 -23.93
N SER A 122 17.33 13.65 -23.71
CA SER A 122 17.25 14.33 -22.43
C SER A 122 15.84 14.27 -21.82
N ALA A 123 14.81 14.55 -22.62
CA ALA A 123 13.42 14.52 -22.18
C ALA A 123 12.94 13.09 -21.90
N ARG A 124 13.13 12.16 -22.84
CA ARG A 124 12.73 10.75 -22.62
C ARG A 124 13.58 10.01 -21.59
N GLY A 125 14.72 10.57 -21.18
CA GLY A 125 15.56 10.04 -20.12
C GLY A 125 14.89 9.99 -18.74
N VAL A 126 13.80 10.75 -18.53
CA VAL A 126 13.01 10.66 -17.29
C VAL A 126 12.17 9.37 -17.21
N ILE A 127 11.97 8.68 -18.34
CA ILE A 127 11.29 7.39 -18.38
C ILE A 127 12.32 6.27 -18.22
N SER A 128 12.18 5.44 -17.19
CA SER A 128 13.03 4.28 -16.97
C SER A 128 12.62 3.08 -17.82
N ASP A 129 11.31 2.89 -17.95
CA ASP A 129 10.69 1.79 -18.66
C ASP A 129 9.29 2.16 -19.14
N LEU A 130 8.86 1.51 -20.24
CA LEU A 130 7.56 1.72 -20.87
C LEU A 130 6.89 0.36 -21.12
N LEU A 131 5.65 0.19 -20.68
CA LEU A 131 4.82 -0.96 -21.03
C LEU A 131 3.66 -0.53 -21.92
N ASN A 132 3.41 -1.27 -22.99
CA ASN A 132 2.15 -1.25 -23.72
C ASN A 132 1.42 -2.60 -23.52
N ALA A 133 0.45 -2.60 -22.61
CA ALA A 133 -0.27 -3.76 -22.13
C ALA A 133 -1.51 -4.08 -22.98
N ASN A 134 -1.97 -5.33 -22.89
CA ASN A 134 -3.27 -5.73 -23.40
C ASN A 134 -4.38 -5.07 -22.58
N ILE A 135 -5.40 -4.56 -23.26
CA ILE A 135 -6.69 -4.21 -22.67
C ILE A 135 -7.82 -4.44 -23.67
N GLU A 136 -9.04 -4.44 -23.15
CA GLU A 136 -10.27 -4.53 -23.91
C GLU A 136 -10.38 -3.37 -24.90
N ARG A 137 -10.84 -3.71 -26.11
CA ARG A 137 -10.93 -2.78 -27.23
C ARG A 137 -11.84 -1.58 -26.88
N GLY A 138 -11.35 -0.38 -27.20
CA GLY A 138 -12.09 0.88 -26.98
C GLY A 138 -11.88 1.49 -25.59
N LEU A 139 -11.11 0.83 -24.72
CA LEU A 139 -10.61 1.42 -23.49
C LEU A 139 -9.22 2.00 -23.73
N SER A 140 -8.80 2.92 -22.85
CA SER A 140 -7.43 3.43 -22.83
C SER A 140 -7.02 3.79 -21.42
N PHE A 141 -5.77 3.54 -21.04
CA PHE A 141 -5.21 4.03 -19.78
C PHE A 141 -3.76 4.45 -19.95
N ARG A 142 -3.38 5.53 -19.25
CA ARG A 142 -1.99 5.91 -19.04
C ARG A 142 -1.74 5.99 -17.55
N TRP A 143 -0.83 5.18 -17.05
CA TRP A 143 -0.46 5.13 -15.64
C TRP A 143 1.04 5.38 -15.47
N HIS A 144 1.39 6.02 -14.36
CA HIS A 144 2.76 6.34 -14.00
C HIS A 144 3.07 5.84 -12.62
N ASN A 145 4.18 5.10 -12.50
CA ASN A 145 4.76 4.75 -11.22
C ASN A 145 6.19 5.28 -11.19
N LYS A 146 6.33 6.51 -10.68
CA LYS A 146 7.57 7.29 -10.74
C LYS A 146 8.06 7.45 -12.19
N HIS A 147 9.10 6.72 -12.58
CA HIS A 147 9.73 6.76 -13.90
C HIS A 147 9.22 5.65 -14.84
N SER A 148 8.40 4.73 -14.36
CA SER A 148 7.77 3.67 -15.15
C SER A 148 6.46 4.19 -15.75
N VAL A 149 6.27 3.98 -17.06
CA VAL A 149 5.06 4.37 -17.80
C VAL A 149 4.35 3.12 -18.28
N LEU A 150 3.04 3.08 -18.08
CA LEU A 150 2.19 1.99 -18.53
C LEU A 150 1.08 2.57 -19.39
N LEU A 151 0.89 1.95 -20.55
CA LEU A 151 -0.08 2.34 -21.55
C LEU A 151 -0.91 1.10 -21.92
N GLY A 152 -2.17 1.32 -22.25
CA GLY A 152 -3.00 0.34 -22.95
C GLY A 152 -4.07 1.04 -23.76
N GLY A 153 -4.36 0.53 -24.95
CA GLY A 153 -5.29 1.13 -25.91
C GLY A 153 -4.59 1.97 -26.98
N TYR A 154 -5.36 2.84 -27.65
CA TYR A 154 -4.85 3.70 -28.71
C TYR A 154 -4.12 4.93 -28.17
N PHE A 155 -2.88 5.15 -28.62
CA PHE A 155 -2.09 6.35 -28.30
C PHE A 155 -1.54 7.02 -29.56
N ARG A 156 -1.39 8.34 -29.45
CA ARG A 156 -0.85 9.25 -30.45
C ARG A 156 0.55 9.71 -30.06
N PRO A 157 1.35 10.28 -30.99
CA PRO A 157 2.64 10.86 -30.65
C PRO A 157 2.63 11.81 -29.44
N ALA A 158 1.61 12.66 -29.31
CA ALA A 158 1.42 13.56 -28.18
C ALA A 158 1.37 12.85 -26.82
N ASP A 159 0.93 11.60 -26.76
CA ASP A 159 0.86 10.84 -25.52
C ASP A 159 2.25 10.45 -24.99
N GLY A 160 3.24 10.28 -25.88
CA GLY A 160 4.63 10.10 -25.48
C GLY A 160 5.17 11.35 -24.78
N LEU A 161 4.87 12.54 -25.31
CA LEU A 161 5.21 13.81 -24.68
C LEU A 161 4.52 13.94 -23.31
N LYS A 162 3.20 13.69 -23.23
CA LYS A 162 2.46 13.75 -21.97
C LYS A 162 2.99 12.77 -20.92
N ALA A 163 3.42 11.58 -21.33
CA ALA A 163 4.04 10.62 -20.41
C ALA A 163 5.35 11.16 -19.80
N VAL A 164 6.19 11.79 -20.61
CA VAL A 164 7.40 12.48 -20.13
C VAL A 164 7.04 13.61 -19.16
N LEU A 165 6.08 14.47 -19.52
CA LEU A 165 5.67 15.60 -18.68
C LEU A 165 5.14 15.14 -17.31
N SER A 166 4.35 14.06 -17.28
CA SER A 166 3.85 13.48 -16.02
C SER A 166 5.00 12.91 -15.18
N ALA A 167 5.94 12.19 -15.81
CA ALA A 167 7.07 11.59 -15.12
C ALA A 167 8.07 12.63 -14.55
N LEU A 168 8.11 13.86 -15.07
CA LEU A 168 8.95 14.94 -14.52
C LEU A 168 8.63 15.25 -13.06
N TRP A 169 7.36 15.15 -12.67
CA TRP A 169 6.94 15.45 -11.31
C TRP A 169 6.60 14.22 -10.47
N ILE A 170 6.05 13.15 -11.08
CA ILE A 170 5.76 11.90 -10.36
C ILE A 170 7.05 11.10 -10.09
N GLY A 171 8.02 11.13 -11.01
CA GLY A 171 9.26 10.36 -10.92
C GLY A 171 10.44 11.12 -10.31
N GLY A 172 10.51 12.44 -10.49
CA GLY A 172 11.63 13.27 -10.05
C GLY A 172 12.25 14.06 -11.20
N PRO A 173 12.65 15.34 -11.01
CA PRO A 173 13.01 15.99 -9.74
C PRO A 173 11.82 16.37 -8.84
N GLY A 174 10.58 16.31 -9.35
CA GLY A 174 9.40 16.77 -8.62
C GLY A 174 9.12 18.24 -8.92
N VAL A 175 7.90 18.69 -8.63
CA VAL A 175 7.60 20.12 -8.59
C VAL A 175 7.84 20.62 -7.17
N PRO A 176 8.60 21.71 -6.95
CA PRO A 176 8.76 22.25 -5.62
C PRO A 176 7.42 22.80 -5.13
N LEU A 177 6.84 22.13 -4.14
CA LEU A 177 5.46 22.32 -3.70
C LEU A 177 5.17 23.78 -3.29
N GLU A 178 5.95 24.32 -2.36
CA GLU A 178 5.73 25.67 -1.85
C GLU A 178 5.88 26.75 -2.95
N PRO A 179 6.94 26.75 -3.78
CA PRO A 179 7.02 27.65 -4.94
C PRO A 179 5.83 27.53 -5.89
N PHE A 180 5.33 26.33 -6.15
CA PHE A 180 4.21 26.13 -7.07
C PHE A 180 2.87 26.58 -6.48
N VAL A 181 2.63 26.32 -5.19
CA VAL A 181 1.46 26.83 -4.47
C VAL A 181 1.46 28.36 -4.46
N ASN A 182 2.61 28.98 -4.19
CA ASN A 182 2.76 30.43 -4.25
C ASN A 182 2.52 30.97 -5.66
N ALA A 183 2.97 30.25 -6.69
CA ALA A 183 2.73 30.61 -8.08
C ALA A 183 1.24 30.56 -8.44
N ILE A 184 0.52 29.50 -8.04
CA ILE A 184 -0.94 29.43 -8.20
C ILE A 184 -1.59 30.59 -7.46
N ALA A 185 -1.23 30.86 -6.21
CA ALA A 185 -1.83 31.95 -5.45
C ALA A 185 -1.65 33.32 -6.15
N ALA A 186 -0.47 33.58 -6.72
CA ALA A 186 -0.14 34.82 -7.42
C ALA A 186 -0.80 34.95 -8.81
N ASP A 187 -1.15 33.86 -9.47
CA ASP A 187 -1.74 33.84 -10.80
C ASP A 187 -3.26 34.01 -10.78
N THR A 188 -3.85 34.47 -11.89
CA THR A 188 -5.31 34.66 -11.98
C THR A 188 -6.02 33.49 -12.67
N CYS A 189 -5.27 32.60 -13.32
CA CYS A 189 -5.79 31.43 -14.00
C CYS A 189 -4.92 30.18 -13.75
N VAL A 190 -5.44 29.03 -14.12
CA VAL A 190 -4.74 27.73 -14.25
C VAL A 190 -4.98 27.18 -15.66
N ALA A 191 -4.27 26.11 -16.03
CA ALA A 191 -4.23 25.65 -17.40
C ALA A 191 -5.60 25.35 -18.04
N ASP A 192 -6.46 24.61 -17.36
CA ASP A 192 -7.77 24.23 -17.91
C ASP A 192 -8.88 24.05 -16.87
N GLU A 193 -10.08 23.69 -17.35
CA GLU A 193 -11.29 23.53 -16.54
C GLU A 193 -11.14 22.44 -15.47
N GLU A 194 -10.48 21.32 -15.80
CA GLU A 194 -10.26 20.20 -14.88
C GLU A 194 -9.37 20.62 -13.71
N ALA A 195 -8.25 21.29 -13.99
CA ALA A 195 -7.39 21.85 -12.95
C ALA A 195 -8.11 22.89 -12.07
N ALA A 196 -8.93 23.76 -12.67
CA ALA A 196 -9.67 24.77 -11.94
C ALA A 196 -10.71 24.16 -10.97
N GLU A 197 -11.45 23.15 -11.43
CA GLU A 197 -12.46 22.48 -10.60
C GLU A 197 -11.82 21.60 -9.52
N ALA A 198 -10.67 20.94 -9.78
CA ALA A 198 -9.94 20.19 -8.76
C ALA A 198 -9.47 21.10 -7.60
N LEU A 199 -8.84 22.23 -7.92
CA LEU A 199 -8.41 23.22 -6.94
C LEU A 199 -9.56 23.78 -6.11
N LYS A 200 -10.71 24.02 -6.74
CA LYS A 200 -11.91 24.52 -6.08
C LYS A 200 -12.58 23.47 -5.20
N ARG A 201 -12.60 22.21 -5.63
CA ARG A 201 -13.24 21.09 -4.93
C ARG A 201 -12.49 20.73 -3.65
N ASP A 202 -11.18 20.56 -3.74
CA ASP A 202 -10.37 19.99 -2.64
C ASP A 202 -8.95 20.55 -2.54
N GLY A 203 -8.55 21.48 -3.41
CA GLY A 203 -7.21 22.07 -3.42
C GLY A 203 -6.13 21.17 -4.05
N SER A 204 -6.52 20.09 -4.73
CA SER A 204 -5.57 19.18 -5.38
C SER A 204 -4.76 19.89 -6.46
N LEU A 205 -3.45 19.68 -6.42
CA LEU A 205 -2.49 20.32 -7.32
C LEU A 205 -2.12 19.47 -8.54
N GLY A 206 -2.47 18.19 -8.55
CA GLY A 206 -2.05 17.23 -9.60
C GLY A 206 -2.44 17.70 -11.00
N ASP A 207 -3.73 17.96 -11.20
CA ASP A 207 -4.26 18.44 -12.49
C ASP A 207 -3.67 19.81 -12.89
N ALA A 208 -3.42 20.69 -11.92
CA ALA A 208 -2.78 21.99 -12.16
C ALA A 208 -1.32 21.84 -12.62
N VAL A 209 -0.58 20.87 -12.07
CA VAL A 209 0.78 20.54 -12.51
C VAL A 209 0.77 19.93 -13.91
N ASP A 210 -0.03 18.88 -14.13
CA ASP A 210 -0.08 18.13 -15.39
C ASP A 210 -0.50 19.02 -16.56
N SER A 211 -1.63 19.72 -16.42
CA SER A 211 -2.12 20.63 -17.46
C SER A 211 -1.21 21.86 -17.60
N GLY A 212 -0.59 22.33 -16.51
CA GLY A 212 0.40 23.40 -16.55
C GLY A 212 1.64 23.05 -17.38
N PHE A 213 2.15 21.82 -17.24
CA PHE A 213 3.26 21.32 -18.05
C PHE A 213 2.89 21.22 -19.53
N ALA A 214 1.64 20.86 -19.84
CA ALA A 214 1.17 20.85 -21.22
C ALA A 214 1.19 22.27 -21.84
N VAL A 215 0.78 23.30 -21.10
CA VAL A 215 0.88 24.70 -21.55
C VAL A 215 2.35 25.11 -21.72
N ALA A 216 3.22 24.81 -20.75
CA ALA A 216 4.66 25.10 -20.85
C ALA A 216 5.31 24.43 -22.07
N ALA A 217 4.96 23.16 -22.32
CA ALA A 217 5.42 22.41 -23.49
C ALA A 217 4.89 23.01 -24.80
N TYR A 218 3.63 23.47 -24.84
CA TYR A 218 3.09 24.15 -26.01
C TYR A 218 3.90 25.40 -26.35
N LEU A 219 4.11 26.26 -25.36
CA LEU A 219 4.87 27.51 -25.54
C LEU A 219 6.33 27.27 -25.95
N LYS A 220 6.93 26.15 -25.53
CA LYS A 220 8.30 25.79 -25.90
C LYS A 220 8.42 25.17 -27.29
N LEU A 221 7.49 24.28 -27.65
CA LEU A 221 7.64 23.41 -28.83
C LEU A 221 6.96 23.97 -30.07
N VAL A 222 5.80 24.61 -29.91
CA VAL A 222 4.99 25.07 -31.03
C VAL A 222 5.48 26.43 -31.50
N LYS A 223 5.88 26.53 -32.78
CA LYS A 223 6.33 27.79 -33.37
C LYS A 223 5.14 28.68 -33.74
N GLY A 224 5.25 29.98 -33.47
CA GLY A 224 4.26 30.99 -33.83
C GLY A 224 3.57 31.60 -32.60
N THR A 225 2.53 32.40 -32.84
CA THR A 225 1.72 32.99 -31.77
C THR A 225 0.73 31.95 -31.25
N PRO A 226 0.74 31.62 -29.95
CA PRO A 226 -0.23 30.68 -29.37
C PRO A 226 -1.67 31.18 -29.54
N PRO A 227 -2.67 30.28 -29.63
CA PRO A 227 -4.09 30.66 -29.75
C PRO A 227 -4.71 31.12 -28.42
N PHE A 228 -3.89 31.35 -27.38
CA PHE A 228 -4.29 31.75 -26.04
C PHE A 228 -3.26 32.71 -25.43
N ASP A 229 -3.69 33.56 -24.49
CA ASP A 229 -2.79 34.43 -23.72
C ASP A 229 -2.50 33.81 -22.34
N ALA A 230 -1.31 33.24 -22.19
CA ALA A 230 -0.89 32.58 -20.96
C ALA A 230 -0.39 33.55 -19.86
N SER A 231 -0.51 34.88 -20.05
CA SER A 231 -0.08 35.88 -19.08
C SER A 231 -0.72 35.71 -17.70
N CYS A 232 -1.95 35.19 -17.65
CA CYS A 232 -2.70 34.96 -16.42
C CYS A 232 -2.12 33.84 -15.52
N MET A 233 -1.26 32.96 -16.05
CA MET A 233 -0.57 31.88 -15.32
C MET A 233 0.97 32.00 -15.38
N SER A 234 1.47 33.22 -15.52
CA SER A 234 2.91 33.46 -15.76
C SER A 234 3.82 32.98 -14.63
N ASN A 235 3.37 32.95 -13.37
CA ASN A 235 4.20 32.47 -12.27
C ASN A 235 4.29 30.95 -12.25
N GLN A 236 3.20 30.24 -12.55
CA GLN A 236 3.20 28.79 -12.73
C GLN A 236 4.16 28.39 -13.86
N LEU A 237 4.09 29.11 -15.00
CA LEU A 237 4.97 28.85 -16.14
C LEU A 237 6.44 29.11 -15.85
N LYS A 238 6.80 30.03 -14.96
CA LYS A 238 8.21 30.19 -14.52
C LYS A 238 8.72 28.95 -13.79
N VAL A 239 7.88 28.33 -12.94
CA VAL A 239 8.25 27.12 -12.20
C VAL A 239 8.34 25.92 -13.14
N LEU A 240 7.27 25.66 -13.88
CA LEU A 240 7.16 24.47 -14.74
C LEU A 240 8.08 24.58 -15.97
N GLY A 241 8.20 25.77 -16.55
CA GLY A 241 9.11 26.05 -17.66
C GLY A 241 10.57 25.79 -17.30
N ALA A 242 11.03 26.21 -16.11
CA ALA A 242 12.40 25.94 -15.67
C ALA A 242 12.70 24.43 -15.58
N ILE A 243 11.76 23.64 -15.02
CA ILE A 243 11.90 22.17 -14.94
C ILE A 243 11.92 21.55 -16.33
N LEU A 244 11.02 22.00 -17.21
CA LEU A 244 10.96 21.54 -18.59
C LEU A 244 12.24 21.87 -19.35
N ASP A 245 12.76 23.10 -19.23
CA ASP A 245 13.97 23.56 -19.91
C ASP A 245 15.20 22.76 -19.46
N GLU A 246 15.38 22.57 -18.15
CA GLU A 246 16.47 21.75 -17.60
C GLU A 246 16.49 20.35 -18.22
N ARG A 247 15.32 19.79 -18.50
CA ARG A 247 15.17 18.42 -19.00
C ARG A 247 15.18 18.33 -20.51
N TRP A 248 14.58 19.28 -21.21
CA TRP A 248 14.48 19.27 -22.66
C TRP A 248 15.81 19.68 -23.30
N ASP A 249 16.52 20.64 -22.70
CA ASP A 249 17.71 21.26 -23.27
C ASP A 249 19.03 20.70 -22.69
N ALA A 250 18.96 19.66 -21.85
CA ALA A 250 20.15 19.08 -21.22
C ALA A 250 21.18 18.61 -22.27
N PRO A 251 22.46 19.02 -22.14
CA PRO A 251 23.49 18.63 -23.10
C PRO A 251 23.96 17.18 -22.89
N GLY A 252 24.41 16.55 -23.98
CA GLY A 252 25.03 15.21 -23.95
C GLY A 252 24.18 14.12 -24.60
N LYS A 253 24.72 12.89 -24.61
CA LYS A 253 24.01 11.70 -25.06
C LYS A 253 23.45 11.00 -23.82
N CYS A 254 22.12 10.93 -23.68
CA CYS A 254 21.42 10.33 -22.52
C CYS A 254 21.57 11.07 -21.17
N PRO A 255 21.55 12.41 -21.08
CA PRO A 255 21.76 13.07 -19.80
C PRO A 255 20.68 12.66 -18.79
N ASN A 256 21.11 12.25 -17.59
CA ASN A 256 20.24 11.94 -16.46
C ASN A 256 19.18 10.85 -16.72
N LYS A 257 19.48 9.89 -17.61
CA LYS A 257 18.61 8.74 -17.88
C LYS A 257 18.38 7.90 -16.63
N LYS A 258 17.12 7.56 -16.37
CA LYS A 258 16.71 6.74 -15.23
C LYS A 258 16.83 5.26 -15.57
N VAL A 259 17.43 4.49 -14.67
CA VAL A 259 17.56 3.03 -14.80
C VAL A 259 16.30 2.37 -14.24
N PRO A 260 15.68 1.40 -14.93
CA PRO A 260 14.55 0.67 -14.40
C PRO A 260 14.96 -0.14 -13.17
N THR A 261 14.08 -0.17 -12.16
CA THR A 261 14.24 -1.05 -11.00
C THR A 261 13.51 -2.35 -11.29
N LEU A 262 14.26 -3.45 -11.35
CA LEU A 262 13.72 -4.78 -11.63
C LEU A 262 13.48 -5.53 -10.32
N GLU A 263 12.30 -6.12 -10.20
CA GLU A 263 11.95 -7.02 -9.10
C GLU A 263 11.67 -8.42 -9.66
N LYS A 264 12.26 -9.42 -9.02
CA LYS A 264 11.96 -10.82 -9.34
C LYS A 264 10.51 -11.10 -8.96
N HIS A 265 9.74 -11.61 -9.91
CA HIS A 265 8.38 -12.04 -9.61
C HIS A 265 8.39 -13.20 -8.63
N LYS A 266 7.44 -13.15 -7.69
CA LYS A 266 7.17 -14.21 -6.74
C LYS A 266 5.72 -14.58 -6.85
N THR A 267 5.46 -15.88 -6.97
CA THR A 267 4.10 -16.41 -7.02
C THR A 267 3.43 -16.29 -5.64
N ILE A 268 2.12 -16.54 -5.58
CA ILE A 268 1.38 -16.62 -4.32
C ILE A 268 1.07 -18.09 -4.04
N LEU A 269 1.39 -18.58 -2.83
CA LEU A 269 1.13 -19.97 -2.45
C LEU A 269 -0.36 -20.22 -2.21
N PHE A 270 -1.04 -19.32 -1.50
CA PHE A 270 -2.47 -19.40 -1.20
C PHE A 270 -3.23 -18.28 -1.92
N SER A 271 -3.44 -18.44 -3.24
CA SER A 271 -4.09 -17.43 -4.08
C SER A 271 -5.54 -17.11 -3.72
N ARG A 272 -6.20 -17.94 -2.89
CA ARG A 272 -7.56 -17.71 -2.37
C ARG A 272 -7.57 -17.26 -0.91
N GLY A 273 -6.46 -16.69 -0.44
CA GLY A 273 -6.25 -16.34 0.96
C GLY A 273 -5.71 -17.51 1.80
N ILE A 274 -5.05 -17.18 2.91
CA ILE A 274 -4.48 -18.17 3.83
C ILE A 274 -5.58 -18.96 4.55
N GLU A 275 -6.84 -18.56 4.46
CA GLU A 275 -7.96 -19.21 5.13
C GLU A 275 -8.25 -20.60 4.57
N VAL A 276 -7.75 -20.92 3.37
CA VAL A 276 -7.95 -22.23 2.73
C VAL A 276 -7.37 -23.39 3.54
N ILE A 277 -6.37 -23.13 4.41
CA ILE A 277 -5.83 -24.16 5.32
C ILE A 277 -6.70 -24.38 6.57
N ASN A 278 -7.63 -23.47 6.88
CA ASN A 278 -8.54 -23.60 8.03
C ASN A 278 -9.54 -24.76 7.89
N ALA A 279 -9.73 -25.29 6.68
CA ALA A 279 -10.59 -26.46 6.44
C ALA A 279 -10.11 -27.72 7.18
N ASP A 280 -8.84 -27.79 7.54
CA ASP A 280 -8.23 -28.86 8.34
C ASP A 280 -7.45 -28.25 9.52
N PRO A 281 -8.17 -27.80 10.57
CA PRO A 281 -7.62 -26.98 11.64
C PRO A 281 -6.57 -27.76 12.44
N VAL A 282 -5.60 -27.03 12.99
CA VAL A 282 -4.58 -27.64 13.84
C VAL A 282 -5.20 -28.18 15.14
N PRO A 283 -4.63 -29.24 15.75
CA PRO A 283 -5.03 -29.69 17.07
C PRO A 283 -4.95 -28.55 18.09
N GLY A 284 -5.74 -28.62 19.17
CA GLY A 284 -5.80 -27.60 20.22
C GLY A 284 -5.79 -28.19 21.62
N ALA A 285 -5.26 -27.45 22.59
CA ALA A 285 -5.47 -27.75 24.01
C ALA A 285 -6.90 -27.39 24.41
N GLN A 286 -7.50 -28.20 25.28
CA GLN A 286 -8.84 -27.95 25.78
C GLN A 286 -8.77 -26.99 26.96
N ALA A 287 -9.77 -26.12 27.10
CA ALA A 287 -9.94 -25.37 28.33
C ALA A 287 -10.38 -26.33 29.44
N THR A 288 -9.67 -26.32 30.57
CA THR A 288 -10.06 -27.08 31.77
C THR A 288 -10.97 -26.26 32.67
N GLU A 289 -10.88 -24.93 32.58
CA GLU A 289 -11.69 -24.01 33.36
C GLU A 289 -11.93 -22.71 32.59
N VAL A 290 -13.17 -22.21 32.63
CA VAL A 290 -13.55 -20.90 32.09
C VAL A 290 -14.38 -20.18 33.15
N VAL A 291 -13.81 -19.12 33.73
CA VAL A 291 -14.44 -18.35 34.82
C VAL A 291 -14.74 -16.94 34.35
N GLN A 292 -16.02 -16.59 34.27
CA GLN A 292 -16.43 -15.21 34.00
C GLN A 292 -16.23 -14.32 35.24
N TRP A 293 -15.64 -13.15 35.06
CA TRP A 293 -15.52 -12.15 36.11
C TRP A 293 -16.87 -11.49 36.41
N LYS A 294 -17.13 -11.15 37.67
CA LYS A 294 -18.25 -10.26 37.97
C LYS A 294 -17.88 -8.87 37.47
N LYS A 295 -18.87 -8.08 37.05
CA LYS A 295 -18.65 -6.68 36.63
C LYS A 295 -18.02 -5.84 37.75
N SER A 296 -18.31 -6.18 39.01
CA SER A 296 -17.71 -5.57 40.21
C SER A 296 -16.20 -5.82 40.35
N ASP A 297 -15.69 -6.88 39.71
CA ASP A 297 -14.27 -7.25 39.75
C ASP A 297 -13.44 -6.38 38.78
N GLY A 298 -14.12 -5.51 38.03
CA GLY A 298 -13.50 -4.55 37.11
C GLY A 298 -13.26 -5.11 35.72
N TYR A 299 -12.47 -4.36 34.95
CA TYR A 299 -12.15 -4.67 33.56
C TYR A 299 -10.65 -4.51 33.33
N PRO A 300 -10.01 -5.36 32.52
CA PRO A 300 -8.71 -5.06 31.98
C PRO A 300 -8.77 -3.73 31.21
N GLU A 301 -7.90 -2.80 31.56
CA GLU A 301 -7.85 -1.44 30.98
C GLU A 301 -7.85 -1.47 29.45
N PHE A 302 -7.10 -2.39 28.85
CA PHE A 302 -7.06 -2.58 27.40
C PHE A 302 -8.44 -2.91 26.83
N CYS A 303 -9.09 -3.97 27.34
CA CYS A 303 -10.40 -4.38 26.86
C CYS A 303 -11.45 -3.27 27.02
N TRP A 304 -11.38 -2.54 28.13
CA TRP A 304 -12.27 -1.42 28.39
C TRP A 304 -12.06 -0.26 27.41
N ASN A 305 -10.81 0.09 27.12
CA ASN A 305 -10.49 1.17 26.20
C ASN A 305 -10.88 0.81 24.77
N GLU A 306 -10.48 -0.38 24.29
CA GLU A 306 -10.79 -0.80 22.92
C GLU A 306 -12.29 -1.02 22.70
N ALA A 307 -13.04 -1.45 23.71
CA ALA A 307 -14.51 -1.52 23.62
C ALA A 307 -15.13 -0.16 23.29
N ARG A 308 -14.62 0.91 23.91
CA ARG A 308 -15.11 2.30 23.73
C ARG A 308 -14.52 3.01 22.51
N ALA A 309 -13.60 2.38 21.79
CA ALA A 309 -13.09 2.92 20.54
C ALA A 309 -14.21 2.97 19.48
N LYS A 310 -14.18 3.97 18.60
CA LYS A 310 -15.06 4.01 17.42
C LYS A 310 -14.76 2.82 16.51
N ARG A 311 -15.79 2.31 15.84
CA ARG A 311 -15.64 1.21 14.87
C ARG A 311 -14.82 1.63 13.65
N SER A 312 -15.03 2.85 13.14
CA SER A 312 -14.22 3.42 12.06
C SER A 312 -14.33 4.95 12.03
N ASN A 313 -13.66 5.60 11.07
CA ASN A 313 -13.82 7.04 10.83
C ASN A 313 -15.22 7.41 10.32
N THR A 314 -15.94 6.46 9.74
CA THR A 314 -17.28 6.65 9.16
C THR A 314 -18.40 6.04 10.00
N ASP A 315 -18.06 5.18 10.97
CA ASP A 315 -18.99 4.57 11.93
C ASP A 315 -18.62 5.03 13.36
N SER A 316 -19.39 5.99 13.85
CA SER A 316 -19.20 6.61 15.17
C SER A 316 -19.63 5.73 16.34
N ARG A 317 -20.26 4.57 16.09
CA ARG A 317 -20.60 3.61 17.15
C ARG A 317 -19.34 3.08 17.79
N VAL A 318 -19.43 2.77 19.08
CA VAL A 318 -18.34 2.07 19.79
C VAL A 318 -18.23 0.62 19.31
N ARG A 319 -17.05 0.02 19.42
CA ARG A 319 -16.83 -1.39 19.08
C ARG A 319 -17.70 -2.31 19.96
N CYS A 320 -17.78 -2.00 21.25
CA CYS A 320 -18.59 -2.73 22.22
C CYS A 320 -19.13 -1.81 23.32
N GLU A 321 -20.43 -1.89 23.58
CA GLU A 321 -21.02 -1.21 24.74
C GLU A 321 -20.43 -1.78 26.06
N PRO A 322 -20.03 -0.93 27.03
CA PRO A 322 -19.43 -1.38 28.29
C PRO A 322 -20.22 -2.46 29.05
N SER A 323 -21.55 -2.37 29.03
CA SER A 323 -22.44 -3.36 29.66
C SER A 323 -22.33 -4.74 29.00
N ARG A 324 -21.99 -4.77 27.72
CA ARG A 324 -21.91 -5.97 26.85
C ARG A 324 -20.51 -6.59 26.81
N LEU A 325 -19.50 -5.91 27.35
CA LEU A 325 -18.13 -6.41 27.44
C LEU A 325 -17.98 -7.37 28.62
N ASN A 326 -17.68 -8.63 28.35
CA ASN A 326 -17.49 -9.67 29.36
C ASN A 326 -16.02 -10.09 29.44
N VAL A 327 -15.55 -10.42 30.64
CA VAL A 327 -14.16 -10.81 30.91
C VAL A 327 -14.15 -12.22 31.48
N TYR A 328 -13.24 -13.05 30.99
CA TYR A 328 -13.11 -14.45 31.35
C TYR A 328 -11.67 -14.78 31.66
N ASN A 329 -11.45 -15.57 32.72
CA ASN A 329 -10.21 -16.30 32.93
C ASN A 329 -10.35 -17.69 32.33
N VAL A 330 -9.38 -18.08 31.50
CA VAL A 330 -9.37 -19.37 30.80
C VAL A 330 -8.10 -20.12 31.13
N THR A 331 -8.25 -21.32 31.68
CA THR A 331 -7.15 -22.23 32.00
C THR A 331 -7.12 -23.33 30.96
N TYR A 332 -5.97 -23.59 30.35
CA TYR A 332 -5.80 -24.64 29.34
C TYR A 332 -5.06 -25.86 29.89
N SER A 333 -5.42 -27.04 29.40
CA SER A 333 -4.94 -28.34 29.87
C SER A 333 -3.42 -28.53 29.78
N ASP A 334 -2.76 -27.80 28.89
CA ASP A 334 -1.32 -27.85 28.64
C ASP A 334 -0.51 -26.82 29.44
N CYS A 335 -1.15 -25.96 30.24
CA CYS A 335 -0.51 -24.88 31.01
C CYS A 335 -1.16 -24.66 32.38
N LEU A 336 -1.36 -25.75 33.12
CA LEU A 336 -1.97 -25.74 34.46
C LEU A 336 -1.11 -25.03 35.52
N ASP A 337 0.17 -24.79 35.23
CA ASP A 337 1.15 -24.14 36.12
C ASP A 337 1.26 -22.62 35.87
N GLN A 338 0.41 -22.05 35.00
CA GLN A 338 0.39 -20.63 34.68
C GLN A 338 -0.90 -19.92 35.14
N ASP A 339 -0.83 -18.59 35.22
CA ASP A 339 -2.03 -17.79 35.44
C ASP A 339 -2.98 -17.92 34.24
N PRO A 340 -4.30 -18.04 34.49
CA PRO A 340 -5.31 -18.12 33.42
C PRO A 340 -5.17 -16.97 32.42
N TRP A 341 -5.48 -17.24 31.15
CA TRP A 341 -5.57 -16.20 30.14
C TRP A 341 -6.81 -15.35 30.36
N THR A 342 -6.63 -14.03 30.42
CA THR A 342 -7.74 -13.10 30.52
C THR A 342 -8.21 -12.76 29.11
N LEU A 343 -9.38 -13.30 28.74
CA LEU A 343 -10.01 -13.06 27.45
C LEU A 343 -11.23 -12.17 27.63
N CYS A 344 -11.43 -11.25 26.70
CA CYS A 344 -12.55 -10.33 26.70
C CYS A 344 -13.45 -10.62 25.50
N HIS A 345 -14.75 -10.55 25.68
CA HIS A 345 -15.71 -10.90 24.65
C HIS A 345 -16.87 -9.92 24.68
N CYS A 346 -17.12 -9.24 23.56
CA CYS A 346 -18.35 -8.49 23.41
C CYS A 346 -19.50 -9.43 23.08
N SER A 347 -20.64 -9.27 23.75
CA SER A 347 -21.79 -10.16 23.52
C SER A 347 -22.42 -10.11 22.11
N ASP A 348 -22.10 -9.13 21.25
CA ASP A 348 -22.45 -9.16 19.80
C ASP A 348 -21.28 -9.57 18.90
N ALA A 349 -20.11 -9.90 19.44
CA ALA A 349 -19.05 -10.43 18.60
C ALA A 349 -19.54 -11.67 17.87
N GLN A 350 -19.25 -11.73 16.57
CA GLN A 350 -19.63 -12.85 15.69
C GLN A 350 -18.98 -14.17 16.13
N ASN A 351 -17.71 -14.09 16.56
CA ASN A 351 -17.05 -15.17 17.27
C ASN A 351 -17.76 -15.42 18.63
N THR A 352 -18.28 -16.62 18.85
CA THR A 352 -18.77 -17.03 20.17
C THR A 352 -17.61 -17.17 21.17
N LEU A 353 -17.91 -17.14 22.47
CA LEU A 353 -16.90 -17.39 23.50
C LEU A 353 -16.22 -18.75 23.31
N ASP A 354 -16.98 -19.81 23.03
CA ASP A 354 -16.44 -21.16 22.82
C ASP A 354 -15.52 -21.23 21.60
N GLN A 355 -15.87 -20.55 20.50
CA GLN A 355 -15.00 -20.44 19.34
C GLN A 355 -13.70 -19.71 19.69
N MET A 356 -13.78 -18.59 20.41
CA MET A 356 -12.61 -17.83 20.85
C MET A 356 -11.70 -18.68 21.75
N VAL A 357 -12.26 -19.35 22.75
CA VAL A 357 -11.53 -20.25 23.65
C VAL A 357 -10.87 -21.40 22.89
N THR A 358 -11.58 -22.02 21.95
CA THR A 358 -11.07 -23.11 21.12
C THR A 358 -9.92 -22.65 20.24
N ARG A 359 -10.06 -21.50 19.57
CA ARG A 359 -9.05 -20.93 18.67
C ARG A 359 -7.79 -20.51 19.40
N VAL A 360 -7.92 -19.88 20.56
CA VAL A 360 -6.77 -19.60 21.44
C VAL A 360 -6.12 -20.90 21.95
N GLY A 361 -6.91 -21.95 22.20
CA GLY A 361 -6.39 -23.28 22.56
C GLY A 361 -5.59 -23.96 21.44
N ARG A 362 -5.82 -23.59 20.17
CA ARG A 362 -5.07 -24.10 19.01
C ARG A 362 -3.65 -23.54 18.92
N LEU A 363 -3.40 -22.36 19.48
CA LEU A 363 -2.06 -21.79 19.60
C LEU A 363 -1.17 -22.70 20.47
N PRO A 364 0.07 -23.01 20.05
CA PRO A 364 1.03 -23.70 20.90
C PRO A 364 1.27 -22.93 22.21
N PRO A 365 1.55 -23.63 23.32
CA PRO A 365 1.59 -23.02 24.66
C PRO A 365 2.63 -21.90 24.81
N GLY A 366 3.81 -22.03 24.17
CA GLY A 366 4.85 -21.01 24.13
C GLY A 366 4.40 -19.77 23.36
N LEU A 367 3.91 -19.92 22.12
CA LEU A 367 3.34 -18.82 21.34
C LEU A 367 2.20 -18.12 22.10
N ARG A 368 1.27 -18.89 22.67
CA ARG A 368 0.15 -18.38 23.46
C ARG A 368 0.61 -17.61 24.71
N SER A 369 1.79 -17.89 25.23
CA SER A 369 2.36 -17.21 26.40
C SER A 369 2.92 -15.81 26.09
N HIS A 370 3.19 -15.51 24.81
CA HIS A 370 3.56 -14.16 24.39
C HIS A 370 2.37 -13.20 24.37
N MET A 371 1.15 -13.72 24.25
CA MET A 371 -0.10 -12.95 24.25
C MET A 371 -0.58 -12.64 25.68
N LEU A 372 -0.89 -11.36 25.93
CA LEU A 372 -1.42 -10.90 27.22
C LEU A 372 -2.93 -11.04 27.31
N HIS A 373 -3.62 -10.35 26.41
CA HIS A 373 -5.07 -10.28 26.31
C HIS A 373 -5.50 -10.56 24.89
N LEU A 374 -6.72 -11.10 24.76
CA LEU A 374 -7.43 -11.12 23.50
C LEU A 374 -8.83 -10.58 23.70
N VAL A 375 -9.30 -9.72 22.80
CA VAL A 375 -10.69 -9.24 22.80
C VAL A 375 -11.36 -9.46 21.44
N ALA A 376 -12.59 -9.97 21.45
CA ALA A 376 -13.39 -10.14 20.24
C ALA A 376 -14.50 -9.09 20.12
N PHE A 377 -14.61 -8.50 18.93
CA PHE A 377 -15.60 -7.46 18.59
C PHE A 377 -16.43 -7.82 17.35
N ASN A 378 -17.61 -7.22 17.26
CA ASN A 378 -18.43 -7.26 16.06
C ASN A 378 -17.85 -6.34 14.98
N HIS A 379 -17.73 -6.83 13.74
CA HIS A 379 -17.31 -6.03 12.60
C HIS A 379 -17.86 -6.57 11.27
N VAL A 380 -18.07 -5.70 10.28
CA VAL A 380 -18.60 -6.11 8.97
C VAL A 380 -17.61 -6.97 8.17
N SER A 381 -16.32 -6.69 8.33
CA SER A 381 -15.22 -7.47 7.76
C SER A 381 -14.62 -8.44 8.76
N VAL A 382 -14.01 -9.51 8.26
CA VAL A 382 -13.16 -10.42 9.04
C VAL A 382 -11.78 -9.80 9.22
N GLY A 383 -11.28 -9.74 10.44
CA GLY A 383 -10.06 -9.00 10.74
C GLY A 383 -9.38 -9.36 12.04
N GLY A 384 -8.17 -8.85 12.21
CA GLY A 384 -7.40 -8.92 13.44
C GLY A 384 -6.59 -7.64 13.66
N ALA A 385 -6.03 -7.50 14.85
CA ALA A 385 -5.02 -6.49 15.13
C ALA A 385 -4.19 -6.87 16.35
N ALA A 386 -2.87 -6.72 16.26
CA ALA A 386 -1.94 -6.88 17.36
C ALA A 386 -1.38 -5.52 17.80
N VAL A 387 -1.49 -5.21 19.09
CA VAL A 387 -0.91 -3.99 19.66
C VAL A 387 0.48 -4.32 20.22
N LEU A 388 1.47 -4.25 19.34
CA LEU A 388 2.84 -4.76 19.53
C LEU A 388 3.61 -4.27 20.76
N PRO A 389 3.48 -3.01 21.24
CA PRO A 389 4.13 -2.61 22.49
C PRO A 389 3.64 -3.41 23.71
N TRP A 390 2.45 -4.00 23.62
CA TRP A 390 1.76 -4.63 24.73
C TRP A 390 1.35 -6.09 24.48
N ASN A 391 1.59 -6.66 23.29
CA ASN A 391 1.20 -8.03 22.92
C ASN A 391 -0.29 -8.34 23.23
N MET A 392 -1.15 -7.41 22.86
CA MET A 392 -2.59 -7.52 23.04
C MET A 392 -3.24 -7.71 21.68
N VAL A 393 -4.18 -8.64 21.60
CA VAL A 393 -4.80 -9.07 20.35
C VAL A 393 -6.26 -8.64 20.31
N MET A 394 -6.70 -8.17 19.15
CA MET A 394 -8.11 -7.95 18.84
C MET A 394 -8.51 -8.82 17.67
N ILE A 395 -9.73 -9.32 17.72
CA ILE A 395 -10.33 -10.15 16.68
C ILE A 395 -11.66 -9.54 16.27
N PHE A 396 -11.90 -9.48 14.96
CA PHE A 396 -13.04 -8.83 14.34
C PHE A 396 -13.78 -9.77 13.39
N GLY A 397 -15.10 -9.70 13.39
CA GLY A 397 -15.90 -10.48 12.44
C GLY A 397 -15.91 -11.98 12.73
N GLU A 398 -16.17 -12.77 11.69
CA GLU A 398 -16.10 -14.24 11.69
C GLU A 398 -14.66 -14.76 11.48
N ALA A 399 -13.71 -14.20 12.23
CA ALA A 399 -12.29 -14.56 12.16
C ALA A 399 -12.04 -16.04 12.40
N GLN A 400 -11.17 -16.63 11.59
CA GLN A 400 -10.81 -18.05 11.59
C GLN A 400 -9.47 -18.29 12.31
N ASP A 401 -9.07 -19.56 12.43
CA ASP A 401 -7.84 -19.97 13.13
C ASP A 401 -6.60 -19.24 12.62
N SER A 402 -6.46 -19.09 11.30
CA SER A 402 -5.36 -18.37 10.66
C SER A 402 -5.19 -16.94 11.19
N VAL A 403 -6.29 -16.22 11.44
CA VAL A 403 -6.24 -14.84 11.98
C VAL A 403 -5.69 -14.84 13.41
N TYR A 404 -6.16 -15.75 14.27
CA TYR A 404 -5.63 -15.86 15.64
C TYR A 404 -4.14 -16.20 15.65
N MET A 405 -3.70 -17.06 14.74
CA MET A 405 -2.28 -17.41 14.57
C MET A 405 -1.45 -16.26 14.02
N HIS A 406 -2.02 -15.48 13.09
CA HIS A 406 -1.40 -14.28 12.53
C HIS A 406 -1.12 -13.25 13.63
N GLU A 407 -2.16 -12.87 14.39
CA GLU A 407 -2.02 -11.90 15.48
C GLU A 407 -1.12 -12.38 16.63
N ALA A 408 -1.16 -13.69 16.93
CA ALA A 408 -0.25 -14.27 17.91
C ALA A 408 1.20 -14.25 17.41
N SER A 409 1.43 -14.39 16.10
CA SER A 409 2.77 -14.31 15.50
C SER A 409 3.35 -12.91 15.63
N HIS A 410 2.54 -11.87 15.43
CA HIS A 410 2.94 -10.48 15.71
C HIS A 410 3.47 -10.30 17.15
N CYS A 411 2.88 -11.00 18.14
CA CYS A 411 3.29 -10.90 19.54
C CYS A 411 4.69 -11.48 19.85
N ILE A 412 5.21 -12.40 19.02
CA ILE A 412 6.54 -13.00 19.21
C ILE A 412 7.61 -12.37 18.33
N ASP A 413 7.23 -11.68 17.25
CA ASP A 413 8.15 -11.17 16.23
C ASP A 413 9.32 -10.37 16.82
N GLY A 414 9.05 -9.51 17.80
CA GLY A 414 10.10 -8.75 18.51
C GLY A 414 10.99 -7.89 17.59
N GLY A 415 10.55 -7.58 16.38
CA GLY A 415 11.32 -6.89 15.35
C GLY A 415 12.18 -7.79 14.45
N PHE A 416 12.04 -9.11 14.52
CA PHE A 416 12.83 -10.05 13.71
C PHE A 416 12.58 -9.88 12.21
N TYR A 417 11.38 -9.47 11.78
CA TYR A 417 11.11 -9.11 10.38
C TYR A 417 12.08 -8.05 9.82
N LYS A 418 12.67 -7.20 10.67
CA LYS A 418 13.65 -6.18 10.26
C LYS A 418 15.07 -6.71 10.14
N SER A 419 15.34 -7.90 10.68
CA SER A 419 16.68 -8.47 10.74
C SER A 419 17.22 -8.80 9.35
N GLU A 420 18.54 -8.77 9.19
CA GLU A 420 19.19 -9.19 7.96
C GLU A 420 18.94 -10.68 7.67
N THR A 421 18.80 -11.51 8.70
CA THR A 421 18.44 -12.93 8.57
C THR A 421 17.10 -13.11 7.88
N PHE A 422 16.05 -12.42 8.36
CA PHE A 422 14.72 -12.51 7.77
C PHE A 422 14.70 -11.93 6.35
N LYS A 423 15.33 -10.77 6.12
CA LYS A 423 15.41 -10.17 4.78
C LYS A 423 16.16 -11.03 3.78
N ALA A 424 17.24 -11.70 4.19
CA ALA A 424 17.98 -12.63 3.35
C ALA A 424 17.14 -13.86 3.01
N ALA A 425 16.43 -14.45 3.99
CA ALA A 425 15.51 -15.55 3.75
C ALA A 425 14.38 -15.15 2.78
N LYS A 426 13.74 -14.00 3.04
CA LYS A 426 12.78 -13.36 2.16
C LYS A 426 13.33 -13.23 0.74
N ALA A 427 14.55 -12.75 0.54
CA ALA A 427 15.11 -12.57 -0.80
C ALA A 427 15.32 -13.89 -1.58
N MET A 428 15.48 -15.02 -0.89
CA MET A 428 15.70 -16.33 -1.49
C MET A 428 14.40 -17.09 -1.81
N ASP A 429 13.30 -16.79 -1.12
CA ASP A 429 12.01 -17.40 -1.40
C ASP A 429 11.43 -16.97 -2.77
N SER A 430 10.83 -17.93 -3.47
CA SER A 430 10.27 -17.74 -4.82
C SER A 430 8.77 -17.45 -4.84
N CYS A 431 8.11 -17.45 -3.69
CA CYS A 431 6.71 -17.09 -3.54
C CYS A 431 6.47 -16.27 -2.26
N TRP A 432 5.25 -15.75 -2.11
CA TRP A 432 4.68 -15.22 -0.87
C TRP A 432 3.61 -16.20 -0.36
N PRO A 433 3.31 -16.23 0.95
CA PRO A 433 2.13 -16.92 1.47
C PRO A 433 0.83 -16.49 0.77
N THR A 434 0.51 -15.20 0.80
CA THR A 434 -0.70 -14.57 0.20
C THR A 434 -0.36 -13.26 -0.51
N GLY A 435 -1.32 -12.67 -1.23
CA GLY A 435 -1.22 -11.29 -1.73
C GLY A 435 -1.01 -10.27 -0.61
N TYR A 436 -1.78 -10.39 0.48
CA TYR A 436 -1.68 -9.54 1.67
C TYR A 436 -0.27 -9.51 2.28
N SER A 437 0.38 -10.67 2.42
CA SER A 437 1.73 -10.78 3.00
C SER A 437 2.82 -10.01 2.22
N ARG A 438 2.56 -9.57 0.98
CA ARG A 438 3.47 -8.71 0.20
C ARG A 438 3.50 -7.27 0.73
N SER A 439 2.44 -6.82 1.40
CA SER A 439 2.23 -5.42 1.79
C SER A 439 3.33 -4.89 2.72
N SER A 440 3.81 -5.71 3.65
CA SER A 440 4.88 -5.35 4.55
C SER A 440 5.66 -6.57 5.06
N ASP A 441 6.89 -6.34 5.52
CA ASP A 441 7.74 -7.39 6.09
C ASP A 441 7.18 -7.97 7.39
N ILE A 442 6.43 -7.17 8.16
CA ILE A 442 5.82 -7.63 9.40
C ILE A 442 4.62 -8.56 9.12
N GLU A 443 3.80 -8.24 8.11
CA GLU A 443 2.72 -9.15 7.68
C GLU A 443 3.27 -10.45 7.08
N LEU A 444 4.37 -10.34 6.33
CA LEU A 444 5.06 -11.52 5.83
C LEU A 444 5.52 -12.44 6.97
N PHE A 445 6.08 -11.88 8.04
CA PHE A 445 6.50 -12.67 9.19
C PHE A 445 5.31 -13.39 9.81
N ALA A 446 4.22 -12.68 10.08
CA ALA A 446 3.03 -13.25 10.70
C ALA A 446 2.42 -14.36 9.83
N GLU A 447 2.31 -14.16 8.52
CA GLU A 447 1.78 -15.18 7.61
C GLU A 447 2.69 -16.39 7.44
N ILE A 448 4.02 -16.23 7.31
CA ILE A 448 4.92 -17.40 7.33
C ILE A 448 4.78 -18.14 8.68
N GLY A 449 4.53 -17.41 9.77
CA GLY A 449 4.21 -17.98 11.08
C GLY A 449 2.98 -18.89 11.04
N VAL A 450 1.87 -18.45 10.46
CA VAL A 450 0.67 -19.28 10.24
C VAL A 450 1.00 -20.52 9.42
N VAL A 451 1.70 -20.36 8.29
CA VAL A 451 2.11 -21.47 7.41
C VAL A 451 2.95 -22.50 8.18
N TYR A 452 3.91 -22.04 8.97
CA TYR A 452 4.75 -22.88 9.82
C TYR A 452 3.92 -23.64 10.87
N LEU A 453 3.00 -22.97 11.56
CA LEU A 453 2.15 -23.60 12.59
C LEU A 453 1.33 -24.75 12.02
N TYR A 454 0.78 -24.57 10.82
CA TYR A 454 0.07 -25.65 10.12
C TYR A 454 1.02 -26.78 9.71
N ASP A 455 2.21 -26.47 9.17
CA ASP A 455 3.18 -27.49 8.75
C ASP A 455 3.73 -28.33 9.92
N LYS A 456 3.83 -27.74 11.12
CA LYS A 456 4.36 -28.40 12.33
C LYS A 456 3.28 -28.87 13.32
N SER A 457 2.02 -28.92 12.89
CA SER A 457 0.88 -29.30 13.74
C SER A 457 0.66 -30.82 13.91
N GLY A 458 1.58 -31.65 13.40
CA GLY A 458 1.46 -33.13 13.36
C GLY A 458 0.94 -33.67 12.03
N LYS A 459 0.47 -32.80 11.16
CA LYS A 459 0.27 -33.03 9.73
C LYS A 459 1.01 -31.91 9.01
N THR A 460 1.65 -32.18 7.89
CA THR A 460 2.41 -31.21 7.09
C THR A 460 1.50 -30.46 6.12
N LEU A 461 2.02 -29.40 5.48
CA LEU A 461 1.30 -28.73 4.39
C LEU A 461 1.13 -29.63 3.16
N ILE A 462 2.13 -30.47 2.87
CA ILE A 462 2.07 -31.43 1.74
C ILE A 462 0.92 -32.42 1.95
N GLU A 463 0.76 -32.94 3.16
CA GLU A 463 -0.38 -33.82 3.51
C GLU A 463 -1.73 -33.10 3.48
N ARG A 464 -1.75 -31.77 3.52
CA ARG A 464 -2.94 -30.92 3.31
C ARG A 464 -3.14 -30.50 1.85
N GLY A 465 -2.26 -30.92 0.95
CA GLY A 465 -2.35 -30.61 -0.48
C GLY A 465 -1.66 -29.31 -0.92
N TYR A 466 -0.83 -28.71 -0.06
CA TYR A 466 -0.09 -27.48 -0.37
C TYR A 466 1.41 -27.72 -0.37
N ASN A 467 2.13 -27.24 -1.38
CA ASN A 467 3.58 -27.40 -1.48
C ASN A 467 4.31 -26.11 -1.04
N PRO A 468 4.87 -26.04 0.17
CA PRO A 468 5.52 -24.85 0.68
C PRO A 468 6.98 -24.66 0.22
N ALA A 469 7.48 -25.48 -0.72
CA ALA A 469 8.89 -25.45 -1.12
C ALA A 469 9.39 -24.06 -1.58
N CYS A 470 8.50 -23.23 -2.12
CA CYS A 470 8.81 -21.86 -2.53
C CYS A 470 9.03 -20.87 -1.36
N LEU A 471 8.63 -21.24 -0.13
CA LEU A 471 8.82 -20.50 1.14
C LEU A 471 9.88 -21.15 2.05
N ALA A 472 10.66 -22.10 1.53
CA ALA A 472 11.53 -22.93 2.36
C ALA A 472 12.56 -22.12 3.19
N HIS A 473 13.03 -20.97 2.71
CA HIS A 473 14.00 -20.16 3.44
C HIS A 473 13.31 -19.37 4.55
N GLY A 474 12.17 -18.74 4.28
CA GLY A 474 11.37 -18.03 5.27
C GLY A 474 10.90 -18.96 6.39
N LEU A 475 10.39 -20.15 6.05
CA LEU A 475 9.99 -21.16 7.02
C LEU A 475 11.15 -21.62 7.90
N LYS A 476 12.34 -21.77 7.31
CA LYS A 476 13.56 -22.09 8.07
C LYS A 476 13.98 -20.94 8.98
N ALA A 477 13.94 -19.70 8.50
CA ALA A 477 14.29 -18.52 9.30
C ALA A 477 13.36 -18.37 10.51
N ILE A 478 12.06 -18.60 10.33
CA ILE A 478 11.10 -18.62 11.43
C ILE A 478 11.42 -19.78 12.38
N ASP A 479 11.59 -21.01 11.89
CA ASP A 479 11.96 -22.17 12.72
C ASP A 479 13.15 -21.90 13.64
N GLU A 480 14.21 -21.29 13.10
CA GLU A 480 15.43 -20.96 13.84
C GLU A 480 15.22 -19.81 14.84
N TYR A 481 14.34 -18.85 14.53
CA TYR A 481 14.06 -17.70 15.39
C TYR A 481 13.09 -18.01 16.52
N VAL A 482 11.89 -18.50 16.20
CA VAL A 482 10.82 -18.76 17.18
C VAL A 482 11.04 -20.09 17.91
N GLY A 483 11.83 -20.99 17.32
CA GLY A 483 12.24 -22.24 17.93
C GLY A 483 11.07 -23.07 18.44
N ARG A 484 11.15 -23.49 19.71
CA ARG A 484 10.14 -24.36 20.33
C ARG A 484 8.80 -23.67 20.57
N ASP A 485 8.71 -22.34 20.52
CA ASP A 485 7.46 -21.65 20.86
C ASP A 485 6.34 -21.97 19.87
N TYR A 486 6.67 -22.29 18.61
CA TYR A 486 5.71 -22.72 17.58
C TYR A 486 5.54 -24.25 17.51
N GLN A 487 6.44 -25.02 18.13
CA GLN A 487 6.44 -26.48 18.05
C GLN A 487 5.49 -27.10 19.07
N ARG A 488 4.34 -27.60 18.61
CA ARG A 488 3.34 -28.24 19.48
C ARG A 488 3.94 -29.33 20.40
N ASN A 489 4.87 -30.14 19.87
CA ASN A 489 5.62 -31.13 20.64
C ASN A 489 6.95 -30.53 21.12
N GLY A 490 6.96 -29.93 22.31
CA GLY A 490 8.17 -29.38 22.93
C GLY A 490 8.05 -27.93 23.38
N SER A 491 7.04 -27.21 22.90
CA SER A 491 6.60 -25.94 23.46
C SER A 491 6.10 -26.12 24.89
N LYS A 492 6.39 -25.15 25.74
CA LYS A 492 5.87 -25.08 27.11
C LYS A 492 5.43 -23.66 27.40
N CYS A 493 4.43 -23.51 28.23
CA CYS A 493 4.13 -22.18 28.73
C CYS A 493 5.27 -21.66 29.61
N PHE A 494 5.38 -20.34 29.65
CA PHE A 494 6.29 -19.63 30.54
C PHE A 494 5.53 -18.50 31.24
N LYS A 495 6.16 -17.94 32.29
CA LYS A 495 5.56 -16.84 33.04
C LYS A 495 5.35 -15.63 32.13
N ARG A 496 4.08 -15.36 31.81
CA ARG A 496 3.68 -14.25 30.95
C ARG A 496 3.99 -12.91 31.61
N ARG A 497 4.10 -11.85 30.79
CA ARG A 497 4.10 -10.47 31.31
C ARG A 497 2.79 -10.22 32.07
N PRO A 498 2.76 -9.28 33.03
CA PRO A 498 1.52 -8.96 33.74
C PRO A 498 0.44 -8.49 32.77
N ASN A 499 -0.79 -8.95 32.99
CA ASN A 499 -1.97 -8.40 32.33
C ASN A 499 -2.07 -6.88 32.55
N SER A 500 -2.76 -6.17 31.64
CA SER A 500 -3.09 -4.75 31.84
C SER A 500 -3.73 -4.52 33.21
N LYS A 501 -3.56 -3.31 33.75
CA LYS A 501 -4.20 -2.89 34.99
C LYS A 501 -5.72 -3.15 34.95
N VAL A 502 -6.28 -3.55 36.09
CA VAL A 502 -7.73 -3.64 36.26
C VAL A 502 -8.25 -2.26 36.66
N ILE A 503 -9.27 -1.80 35.94
CA ILE A 503 -9.99 -0.57 36.24
C ILE A 503 -11.39 -0.87 36.75
N TYR A 504 -11.93 0.06 37.53
CA TYR A 504 -13.25 -0.05 38.15
C TYR A 504 -14.08 1.17 37.75
N PRO A 505 -14.74 1.13 36.58
CA PRO A 505 -15.57 2.24 36.12
C PRO A 505 -16.73 2.50 37.08
N THR A 506 -17.06 3.78 37.27
CA THR A 506 -18.28 4.16 38.01
C THR A 506 -19.53 3.81 37.21
N GLU A 507 -20.70 3.74 37.86
CA GLU A 507 -21.98 3.58 37.15
C GLU A 507 -22.18 4.65 36.07
N SER A 508 -21.78 5.90 36.34
CA SER A 508 -21.84 6.97 35.35
C SER A 508 -20.95 6.72 34.13
N GLN A 509 -19.75 6.15 34.33
CA GLN A 509 -18.84 5.80 33.23
C GLN A 509 -19.31 4.58 32.43
N LEU A 510 -20.09 3.68 33.05
CA LEU A 510 -20.75 2.57 32.35
C LEU A 510 -21.92 3.04 31.48
N LEU A 511 -22.65 4.07 31.93
CA LEU A 511 -23.81 4.63 31.23
C LEU A 511 -23.42 5.65 30.15
N SER A 512 -22.35 6.41 30.37
CA SER A 512 -21.86 7.44 29.46
C SER A 512 -20.33 7.36 29.37
N PRO A 513 -19.78 6.34 28.68
CA PRO A 513 -18.35 6.18 28.52
C PRO A 513 -17.73 7.36 27.76
N GLU A 514 -16.64 7.92 28.29
CA GLU A 514 -15.81 8.87 27.54
C GLU A 514 -15.28 8.22 26.25
N PRO A 515 -15.25 8.95 25.11
CA PRO A 515 -14.69 8.42 23.87
C PRO A 515 -13.21 8.02 24.04
N TYR A 516 -12.83 6.90 23.44
CA TYR A 516 -11.43 6.47 23.36
C TYR A 516 -10.95 6.46 21.90
N ILE A 517 -9.71 6.88 21.67
CA ILE A 517 -9.05 6.82 20.37
C ILE A 517 -8.10 5.63 20.40
N SER A 518 -8.46 4.57 19.68
CA SER A 518 -7.61 3.39 19.47
C SER A 518 -6.41 3.75 18.61
N GLU A 519 -5.22 3.31 19.01
CA GLU A 519 -4.00 3.36 18.19
C GLU A 519 -3.85 2.12 17.29
N ALA A 520 -4.71 1.12 17.47
CA ALA A 520 -4.64 -0.10 16.69
C ALA A 520 -5.10 0.08 15.25
N VAL A 521 -4.36 -0.54 14.33
CA VAL A 521 -4.69 -0.65 12.91
C VAL A 521 -5.43 -1.97 12.73
N ILE A 522 -6.64 -1.93 12.19
CA ILE A 522 -7.44 -3.14 11.90
C ILE A 522 -6.99 -3.68 10.55
N GLU A 523 -6.56 -4.93 10.54
CA GLU A 523 -6.22 -5.68 9.35
C GLU A 523 -7.48 -6.36 8.81
N ASP A 524 -7.82 -6.13 7.54
CA ASP A 524 -9.00 -6.69 6.89
C ASP A 524 -8.58 -7.87 6.01
N PHE A 525 -9.05 -9.07 6.36
CA PHE A 525 -8.79 -10.33 5.66
C PHE A 525 -9.98 -10.78 4.79
N SER A 526 -11.00 -9.94 4.62
CA SER A 526 -12.18 -10.29 3.80
C SER A 526 -11.92 -10.26 2.29
N ASP A 527 -10.86 -9.56 1.86
CA ASP A 527 -10.40 -9.52 0.47
C ASP A 527 -8.87 -9.73 0.44
N PRO A 528 -8.37 -10.96 0.18
CA PRO A 528 -6.95 -11.28 0.22
C PRO A 528 -6.11 -10.59 -0.88
N ASP A 529 -6.76 -9.99 -1.88
CA ASP A 529 -6.13 -9.26 -2.98
C ASP A 529 -6.19 -7.73 -2.78
N ALA A 530 -6.98 -7.24 -1.82
CA ALA A 530 -7.03 -5.81 -1.51
C ALA A 530 -5.74 -5.36 -0.81
N PHE A 531 -5.00 -4.45 -1.44
CA PHE A 531 -4.00 -3.67 -0.73
C PHE A 531 -4.70 -2.91 0.40
N SER A 532 -4.37 -3.21 1.65
CA SER A 532 -4.81 -2.41 2.80
C SER A 532 -4.37 -0.96 2.58
N SER A 533 -5.35 -0.09 2.32
CA SER A 533 -5.16 1.34 2.06
C SER A 533 -4.65 2.13 3.28
N GLN A 534 -4.30 1.46 4.39
CA GLN A 534 -3.87 2.10 5.63
C GLN A 534 -2.35 2.07 5.86
N SER A 535 -1.56 1.46 4.96
CA SER A 535 -0.10 1.47 5.00
C SER A 535 0.54 1.97 3.71
N GLU A 536 0.14 3.15 3.21
CA GLU A 536 0.99 3.90 2.27
C GLU A 536 1.86 4.93 3.03
N PRO A 537 3.19 4.75 3.09
CA PRO A 537 4.12 5.84 3.37
C PRO A 537 4.45 6.67 2.13
N SER A 538 3.99 6.32 0.92
CA SER A 538 4.39 7.01 -0.30
C SER A 538 3.37 8.08 -0.73
N SER A 539 3.29 9.15 0.06
CA SER A 539 2.86 10.42 -0.51
C SER A 539 3.84 10.77 -1.65
N VAL A 540 3.30 11.14 -2.82
CA VAL A 540 4.07 11.61 -3.99
C VAL A 540 4.87 12.89 -3.67
N TRP A 541 4.65 13.48 -2.49
CA TRP A 541 5.32 14.66 -1.94
C TRP A 541 6.36 14.33 -0.85
N GLY A 542 6.73 13.05 -0.67
CA GLY A 542 7.67 12.60 0.37
C GLY A 542 6.99 12.25 1.70
N ASN A 543 7.77 11.70 2.63
CA ASN A 543 7.35 11.31 3.98
C ASN A 543 6.78 12.52 4.72
N TYR A 544 5.46 12.62 4.80
CA TYR A 544 4.82 13.50 5.76
C TYR A 544 4.92 12.88 7.16
N PRO A 545 5.41 13.60 8.18
CA PRO A 545 4.83 13.44 9.49
C PRO A 545 3.36 13.88 9.37
N ARG A 546 2.40 12.94 9.37
CA ARG A 546 1.02 13.29 9.71
C ARG A 546 1.06 13.80 11.15
N LYS A 547 1.28 15.10 11.35
CA LYS A 547 0.64 15.78 12.47
C LYS A 547 -0.84 15.79 12.13
N ILE A 548 -1.55 14.81 12.67
CA ILE A 548 -3.01 14.79 12.71
C ILE A 548 -3.40 16.01 13.53
N TYR A 549 -3.69 17.12 12.87
CA TYR A 549 -4.49 18.18 13.48
C TYR A 549 -5.93 17.70 13.41
N GLY A 550 -6.36 17.01 14.46
CA GLY A 550 -7.78 16.84 14.70
C GLY A 550 -8.40 18.23 14.80
N GLN A 551 -9.41 18.51 14.00
CA GLN A 551 -10.35 19.58 14.30
C GLN A 551 -10.91 19.31 15.69
N GLN A 552 -10.56 20.17 16.65
CA GLN A 552 -11.36 20.39 17.83
C GLN A 552 -12.71 20.93 17.37
N ILE A 553 -13.77 20.18 17.65
CA ILE A 553 -14.99 20.77 18.20
C ILE A 553 -15.18 20.13 19.56
#